data_AF-A0A5S3UIM7-F1
#
_entry.id   AF-A0A5S3UIM7-F1
#
_cell.length_a   1.000
_cell.length_b   1.000
_cell.length_c   1.000
_cell.angle_alpha   90.00
_cell.angle_beta   90.00
_cell.angle_gamma   90.00
#
_symmetry.space_group_name_H-M   'P 1'
#
loop_
_entity.id
_entity.type
_entity.pdbx_description
1 polymer ?
#
loop_
_entity_poly.entity_id
_entity_poly.type
_entity_poly.pdbx_seq_one_letter_code
_entity_poly.pdbx_strand_id
1 'polypeptide(L)'
;MSITPHLNNVILYGINSVTELLFKNIEGDNIIATTDGNGEFGQQPILSLTQLKEHRDRKVVICSIFVDDIITSLLSIGFHIEQILFFHMANNQIESACDFLISSCKKDDILYAVYDLGSAIATFDATNFAVLAEAKRIELNKKHIHFIVVPKRNFQQHIRLYAVHAEDDVNWRVNHILNPLFQCIKSTTGISYLNAREELQGILGNNANVFPDNFSLEHTQPPMGFPEIITQVRSGVDIAHLEAPETAKRLVDNYINNHCKDKQVITITMREYSMHEQRNSSVDAWCKFLAQLDTDKYYPIIIRDTYQATTPIAESLSHIEQFPLASMDITVRVALYQRAFLNFSIPTGPAYMFYFIKPCPSIVFRTFNDAHFATSKVTVEKGGFFFEQQPEFRHHKNQRVFWGEESYENIVSAFSSFEKDFAND
;
A
#
# COMPACT_ATOMS: atom_id res chain seq x y z
N MET A 1 30.57 12.55 9.00
CA MET A 1 29.77 11.61 9.80
C MET A 1 29.62 12.23 11.16
N SER A 2 28.47 12.84 11.41
CA SER A 2 28.12 13.32 12.74
C SER A 2 27.36 12.19 13.44
N ILE A 3 27.33 12.24 14.77
CA ILE A 3 26.45 11.45 15.65
C ILE A 3 27.13 10.20 16.21
N THR A 4 27.98 10.41 17.21
CA THR A 4 27.97 9.52 18.38
C THR A 4 27.41 10.34 19.53
N PRO A 5 26.36 9.88 20.24
CA PRO A 5 26.16 10.34 21.60
C PRO A 5 27.49 10.21 22.36
N HIS A 6 27.75 11.05 23.36
CA HIS A 6 28.90 10.85 24.26
C HIS A 6 28.73 9.51 25.02
N LEU A 7 29.08 8.42 24.35
CA LEU A 7 29.11 7.06 24.89
C LEU A 7 30.51 6.87 25.42
N ASN A 8 30.61 6.61 26.73
CA ASN A 8 31.85 6.25 27.38
C ASN A 8 31.61 4.99 28.21
N ASN A 9 32.63 4.14 28.34
CA ASN A 9 32.58 2.93 29.17
C ASN A 9 31.44 1.97 28.77
N VAL A 10 31.32 1.67 27.47
CA VAL A 10 30.29 0.78 26.94
C VAL A 10 30.81 -0.64 26.70
N ILE A 11 29.89 -1.59 26.54
CA ILE A 11 30.16 -2.93 26.03
C ILE A 11 29.86 -2.93 24.53
N LEU A 12 30.84 -3.21 23.68
CA LEU A 12 30.63 -3.47 22.25
C LEU A 12 30.42 -4.97 22.06
N TYR A 13 29.20 -5.37 21.67
CA TYR A 13 28.81 -6.77 21.55
C TYR A 13 28.82 -7.22 20.09
N GLY A 14 29.70 -8.17 19.74
CA GLY A 14 29.99 -8.60 18.37
C GLY A 14 31.32 -8.04 17.87
N ILE A 15 31.95 -8.75 16.94
CA ILE A 15 33.27 -8.40 16.39
C ILE A 15 33.20 -8.36 14.88
N ASN A 16 33.26 -7.15 14.33
CA ASN A 16 33.39 -6.89 12.90
C ASN A 16 33.92 -5.47 12.67
N SER A 17 33.82 -4.99 11.43
CA SER A 17 34.25 -3.64 11.05
C SER A 17 33.50 -2.52 11.77
N VAL A 18 32.26 -2.73 12.20
CA VAL A 18 31.50 -1.77 13.02
C VAL A 18 32.12 -1.68 14.42
N THR A 19 32.46 -2.82 15.02
CA THR A 19 33.16 -2.85 16.31
C THR A 19 34.47 -2.09 16.24
N GLU A 20 35.29 -2.31 15.21
CA GLU A 20 36.53 -1.55 15.01
C GLU A 20 36.31 -0.05 14.83
N LEU A 21 35.29 0.32 14.04
CA LEU A 21 34.92 1.71 13.84
C LEU A 21 34.52 2.37 15.15
N LEU A 22 33.61 1.75 15.91
CA LEU A 22 33.12 2.30 17.17
C LEU A 22 34.21 2.34 18.23
N PHE A 23 35.02 1.29 18.35
CA PHE A 23 36.12 1.24 19.33
C PHE A 23 37.14 2.35 19.14
N LYS A 24 37.41 2.78 17.90
CA LYS A 24 38.32 3.90 17.59
C LYS A 24 37.73 5.28 17.91
N ASN A 25 36.40 5.40 18.01
CA ASN A 25 35.71 6.69 18.10
C ASN A 25 34.96 6.90 19.43
N ILE A 26 34.91 5.88 20.29
CA ILE A 26 34.28 5.92 21.61
C ILE A 26 35.39 5.99 22.66
N GLU A 27 35.32 6.95 23.58
CA GLU A 27 36.31 7.12 24.64
C GLU A 27 36.00 6.22 25.86
N GLY A 28 36.99 6.04 26.72
CA GLY A 28 36.84 5.33 27.99
C GLY A 28 37.23 3.85 27.95
N ASP A 29 36.96 3.17 29.06
CA ASP A 29 37.28 1.76 29.27
C ASP A 29 36.21 0.90 28.62
N ASN A 30 36.26 0.72 27.30
CA ASN A 30 35.26 -0.08 26.58
C ASN A 30 35.56 -1.57 26.67
N ILE A 31 34.52 -2.38 26.83
CA ILE A 31 34.59 -3.84 26.87
C ILE A 31 34.19 -4.40 25.51
N ILE A 32 34.92 -5.39 25.02
CA ILE A 32 34.51 -6.17 23.85
C ILE A 32 33.91 -7.48 24.32
N ALA A 33 32.76 -7.85 23.77
CA ALA A 33 32.07 -9.08 24.14
C ALA A 33 31.48 -9.82 22.94
N THR A 34 31.36 -11.13 23.09
CA THR A 34 30.64 -12.01 22.17
C THR A 34 29.86 -13.04 22.98
N THR A 35 29.02 -13.86 22.33
CA THR A 35 28.27 -14.91 23.03
C THR A 35 29.22 -15.87 23.75
N ASP A 36 30.27 -16.32 23.08
CA ASP A 36 31.16 -17.36 23.60
C ASP A 36 32.39 -16.81 24.33
N GLY A 37 32.76 -15.53 24.12
CA GLY A 37 33.90 -14.91 24.79
C GLY A 37 35.26 -15.44 24.36
N ASN A 38 35.37 -15.94 23.13
CA ASN A 38 36.62 -16.54 22.64
C ASN A 38 37.49 -15.50 21.93
N GLY A 39 38.77 -15.44 22.31
CA GLY A 39 39.82 -14.68 21.63
C GLY A 39 40.16 -13.33 22.27
N GLU A 40 40.81 -12.48 21.47
CA GLU A 40 41.23 -11.14 21.86
C GLU A 40 40.86 -10.14 20.76
N PHE A 41 40.55 -8.90 21.17
CA PHE A 41 40.37 -7.77 20.26
C PHE A 41 41.44 -6.72 20.57
N GLY A 42 42.43 -6.61 19.67
CA GLY A 42 43.65 -5.86 19.95
C GLY A 42 44.46 -6.55 21.06
N GLN A 43 44.49 -5.94 22.26
CA GLN A 43 45.13 -6.50 23.46
C GLN A 43 44.13 -6.79 24.58
N GLN A 44 42.83 -6.61 24.33
CA GLN A 44 41.79 -6.83 25.33
C GLN A 44 41.17 -8.22 25.15
N PRO A 45 40.96 -8.97 26.24
CA PRO A 45 40.23 -10.22 26.18
C PRO A 45 38.77 -9.96 25.80
N ILE A 46 38.20 -10.85 24.99
CA ILE A 46 36.77 -10.77 24.63
C ILE A 46 35.98 -11.46 25.75
N LEU A 47 35.00 -10.77 26.33
CA LEU A 47 34.13 -11.37 27.35
C LEU A 47 33.00 -12.19 26.72
N SER A 48 32.64 -13.29 27.37
CA SER A 48 31.44 -14.07 27.05
C SER A 48 30.18 -13.41 27.61
N LEU A 49 29.01 -13.80 27.08
CA LEU A 49 27.71 -13.38 27.60
C LEU A 49 27.59 -13.65 29.12
N THR A 50 28.11 -14.78 29.60
CA THR A 50 28.03 -15.12 31.03
C THR A 50 28.89 -14.18 31.89
N GLN A 51 30.06 -13.79 31.40
CA GLN A 51 30.96 -12.85 32.10
C GLN A 51 30.37 -11.43 32.16
N LEU A 52 29.53 -11.04 31.19
CA LEU A 52 28.86 -9.73 31.22
C LEU A 52 27.91 -9.51 32.41
N LYS A 53 27.56 -10.56 33.15
CA LYS A 53 26.76 -10.43 34.38
C LYS A 53 27.40 -9.51 35.42
N GLU A 54 28.72 -9.37 35.39
CA GLU A 54 29.50 -8.52 36.30
C GLU A 54 29.56 -7.05 35.85
N HIS A 55 29.03 -6.73 34.66
CA HIS A 55 29.13 -5.41 34.01
C HIS A 55 27.76 -4.81 33.64
N ARG A 56 26.71 -5.14 34.39
CA ARG A 56 25.33 -4.68 34.14
C ARG A 56 25.12 -3.19 34.42
N ASP A 57 26.11 -2.51 34.99
CA ASP A 57 26.13 -1.07 35.17
C ASP A 57 26.36 -0.31 33.85
N ARG A 58 26.79 -1.00 32.80
CA ARG A 58 27.16 -0.40 31.50
C ARG A 58 26.06 -0.53 30.45
N LYS A 59 26.10 0.37 29.47
CA LYS A 59 25.32 0.23 28.24
C LYS A 59 25.98 -0.77 27.29
N VAL A 60 25.17 -1.48 26.51
CA VAL A 60 25.63 -2.40 25.48
C VAL A 60 25.31 -1.81 24.11
N VAL A 61 26.29 -1.80 23.20
CA VAL A 61 26.08 -1.48 21.79
C VAL A 61 26.27 -2.76 20.97
N ILE A 62 25.17 -3.29 20.44
CA ILE A 62 25.18 -4.47 19.58
C ILE A 62 25.73 -4.06 18.22
N CYS A 63 26.89 -4.63 17.88
CA CYS A 63 27.60 -4.46 16.61
C CYS A 63 27.32 -5.63 15.67
N SER A 64 26.14 -6.26 15.76
CA SER A 64 25.79 -7.48 15.01
C SER A 64 24.42 -7.31 14.36
N ILE A 65 24.19 -8.04 13.26
CA ILE A 65 22.88 -8.10 12.62
C ILE A 65 21.88 -8.97 13.40
N PHE A 66 22.35 -9.83 14.31
CA PHE A 66 21.53 -10.71 15.16
C PHE A 66 21.01 -9.98 16.40
N VAL A 67 20.43 -8.80 16.20
CA VAL A 67 20.06 -7.87 17.28
C VAL A 67 19.06 -8.53 18.25
N ASP A 68 18.02 -9.17 17.74
CA ASP A 68 16.93 -9.75 18.56
C ASP A 68 17.41 -10.90 19.47
N ASP A 69 18.21 -11.82 18.94
CA ASP A 69 18.76 -12.94 19.68
C ASP A 69 19.71 -12.46 20.79
N ILE A 70 20.50 -11.43 20.48
CA ILE A 70 21.44 -10.83 21.43
C ILE A 70 20.70 -10.04 22.50
N ILE A 71 19.68 -9.24 22.14
CA ILE A 71 18.81 -8.57 23.12
C ILE A 71 18.20 -9.61 24.05
N THR A 72 17.59 -10.67 23.52
CA THR A 72 16.97 -11.74 24.31
C THR A 72 17.98 -12.36 25.27
N SER A 73 19.20 -12.62 24.80
CA SER A 73 20.31 -13.15 25.59
C SER A 73 20.74 -12.20 26.71
N LEU A 74 20.90 -10.90 26.42
CA LEU A 74 21.26 -9.87 27.40
C LEU A 74 20.17 -9.68 28.46
N LEU A 75 18.90 -9.65 28.05
CA LEU A 75 17.76 -9.59 28.96
C LEU A 75 17.73 -10.83 29.89
N SER A 76 18.02 -12.02 29.36
CA SER A 76 18.04 -13.27 30.14
C SER A 76 19.10 -13.29 31.26
N ILE A 77 20.18 -12.51 31.10
CA ILE A 77 21.22 -12.35 32.12
C ILE A 77 21.04 -11.08 32.97
N GLY A 78 19.93 -10.36 32.78
CA GLY A 78 19.49 -9.27 33.65
C GLY A 78 19.93 -7.86 33.24
N PHE A 79 20.27 -7.62 31.97
CA PHE A 79 20.29 -6.25 31.44
C PHE A 79 18.86 -5.71 31.31
N HIS A 80 18.71 -4.40 31.43
CA HIS A 80 17.48 -3.68 31.13
C HIS A 80 17.48 -3.23 29.67
N ILE A 81 16.31 -3.20 29.02
CA ILE A 81 16.20 -2.87 27.59
C ILE A 81 16.69 -1.44 27.29
N GLU A 82 16.54 -0.52 28.24
CA GLU A 82 17.01 0.87 28.18
C GLU A 82 18.54 1.00 28.15
N GLN A 83 19.26 -0.08 28.51
CA GLN A 83 20.72 -0.16 28.46
C GLN A 83 21.23 -0.70 27.13
N ILE A 84 20.35 -1.27 26.30
CA ILE A 84 20.73 -1.95 25.08
C ILE A 84 20.53 -1.01 23.90
N LEU A 85 21.62 -0.76 23.19
CA LEU A 85 21.71 -0.01 21.96
C LEU A 85 22.14 -0.96 20.85
N PHE A 86 21.92 -0.59 19.60
CA PHE A 86 22.46 -1.31 18.45
C PHE A 86 22.90 -0.34 17.37
N PHE A 87 23.84 -0.77 16.53
CA PHE A 87 24.25 0.00 15.37
C PHE A 87 23.28 -0.26 14.21
N HIS A 88 22.42 0.71 13.91
CA HIS A 88 21.44 0.63 12.84
C HIS A 88 22.12 0.84 11.48
N MET A 89 22.49 -0.25 10.83
CA MET A 89 23.27 -0.25 9.59
C MET A 89 22.70 0.64 8.48
N ALA A 90 21.37 0.68 8.32
CA ALA A 90 20.75 1.49 7.27
C ALA A 90 20.79 3.01 7.54
N ASN A 91 20.87 3.40 8.82
CA ASN A 91 20.94 4.81 9.22
C ASN A 91 22.38 5.24 9.53
N ASN A 92 23.30 4.28 9.65
CA ASN A 92 24.68 4.47 10.06
C ASN A 92 24.78 5.21 11.40
N GLN A 93 23.95 4.82 12.37
CA GLN A 93 23.80 5.46 13.69
C GLN A 93 23.63 4.42 14.80
N ILE A 94 23.94 4.79 16.03
CA ILE A 94 23.63 3.99 17.23
C ILE A 94 22.25 4.40 17.74
N GLU A 95 21.36 3.43 17.91
CA GLU A 95 19.98 3.65 18.30
C GLU A 95 19.60 2.79 19.51
N SER A 96 18.59 3.24 20.27
CA SER A 96 18.11 2.54 21.45
C SER A 96 17.21 1.37 21.07
N ALA A 97 17.42 0.18 21.64
CA ALA A 97 16.56 -0.96 21.39
C ALA A 97 15.11 -0.71 21.83
N CYS A 98 14.90 0.12 22.87
CA CYS A 98 13.56 0.49 23.33
C CYS A 98 12.71 1.16 22.23
N ASP A 99 13.35 1.98 21.40
CA ASP A 99 12.67 2.77 20.38
C ASP A 99 12.19 1.91 19.20
N PHE A 100 12.67 0.66 19.14
CA PHE A 100 12.40 -0.31 18.07
C PHE A 100 11.57 -1.51 18.54
N LEU A 101 11.05 -1.49 19.76
CA LEU A 101 10.19 -2.56 20.27
C LEU A 101 8.89 -2.65 19.46
N ILE A 102 8.66 -3.81 18.85
CA ILE A 102 7.42 -4.12 18.14
C ILE A 102 6.35 -4.51 19.18
N SER A 103 5.19 -3.84 19.12
CA SER A 103 4.06 -4.18 19.98
C SER A 103 3.56 -5.60 19.72
N SER A 104 3.28 -6.36 20.78
CA SER A 104 2.68 -7.69 20.65
C SER A 104 1.29 -7.61 20.01
N CYS A 105 1.01 -8.47 19.04
CA CYS A 105 -0.32 -8.61 18.43
C CYS A 105 -1.10 -9.75 19.06
N LYS A 106 -2.33 -9.50 19.53
CA LYS A 106 -3.22 -10.52 20.10
C LYS A 106 -4.26 -10.95 19.07
N LYS A 107 -4.63 -12.22 19.04
CA LYS A 107 -5.64 -12.74 18.10
C LYS A 107 -6.99 -12.02 18.22
N ASP A 108 -7.40 -11.67 19.43
CA ASP A 108 -8.67 -10.97 19.69
C ASP A 108 -8.70 -9.53 19.18
N ASP A 109 -7.51 -8.94 18.91
CA ASP A 109 -7.34 -7.60 18.34
C ASP A 109 -7.41 -7.61 16.79
N ILE A 110 -7.54 -8.79 16.16
CA ILE A 110 -7.53 -8.96 14.70
C ILE A 110 -8.95 -9.20 14.16
N LEU A 111 -9.30 -8.48 13.08
CA LEU A 111 -10.36 -8.86 12.15
C LEU A 111 -9.76 -9.68 11.00
N TYR A 112 -10.31 -10.86 10.73
CA TYR A 112 -9.95 -11.66 9.57
C TYR A 112 -10.89 -11.37 8.41
N ALA A 113 -10.40 -10.70 7.37
CA ALA A 113 -11.20 -10.32 6.21
C ALA A 113 -10.98 -11.31 5.06
N VAL A 114 -11.99 -12.13 4.77
CA VAL A 114 -11.92 -13.24 3.82
C VAL A 114 -12.38 -12.80 2.44
N TYR A 115 -11.44 -12.67 1.51
CA TYR A 115 -11.69 -12.38 0.11
C TYR A 115 -11.79 -13.69 -0.69
N ASP A 116 -13.01 -14.05 -1.08
CA ASP A 116 -13.28 -15.33 -1.71
C ASP A 116 -13.26 -15.25 -3.25
N LEU A 117 -12.24 -15.83 -3.89
CA LEU A 117 -12.16 -15.92 -5.35
C LEU A 117 -13.21 -16.85 -5.98
N GLY A 118 -13.93 -17.62 -5.17
CA GLY A 118 -15.11 -18.39 -5.57
C GLY A 118 -16.29 -17.52 -5.99
N SER A 119 -16.46 -16.34 -5.37
CA SER A 119 -17.54 -15.38 -5.69
C SER A 119 -17.03 -14.06 -6.25
N ALA A 120 -15.79 -13.68 -5.95
CA ALA A 120 -15.16 -12.46 -6.42
C ALA A 120 -14.07 -12.72 -7.47
N ILE A 121 -13.71 -11.70 -8.23
CA ILE A 121 -12.64 -11.76 -9.23
C ILE A 121 -11.43 -11.01 -8.67
N ALA A 122 -10.21 -11.45 -8.98
CA ALA A 122 -8.98 -10.76 -8.62
C ALA A 122 -8.79 -9.47 -9.47
N THR A 123 -9.60 -8.44 -9.18
CA THR A 123 -9.58 -7.15 -9.87
C THR A 123 -9.58 -6.01 -8.87
N PHE A 124 -9.53 -4.77 -9.37
CA PHE A 124 -9.58 -3.56 -8.55
C PHE A 124 -10.91 -3.37 -7.80
N ASP A 125 -11.97 -4.12 -8.12
CA ASP A 125 -13.22 -4.11 -7.34
C ASP A 125 -13.00 -4.60 -5.90
N ALA A 126 -11.91 -5.32 -5.64
CA ALA A 126 -11.44 -5.63 -4.30
C ALA A 126 -11.20 -4.40 -3.41
N THR A 127 -11.14 -3.20 -4.01
CA THR A 127 -11.07 -1.94 -3.27
C THR A 127 -12.29 -1.76 -2.39
N ASN A 128 -13.49 -2.06 -2.91
CA ASN A 128 -14.73 -1.97 -2.14
C ASN A 128 -14.70 -2.92 -0.94
N PHE A 129 -14.22 -4.14 -1.16
CA PHE A 129 -14.03 -5.12 -0.09
C PHE A 129 -13.07 -4.60 0.99
N ALA A 130 -11.91 -4.08 0.59
CA ALA A 130 -10.87 -3.64 1.51
C ALA A 130 -11.35 -2.53 2.45
N VAL A 131 -12.03 -1.52 1.89
CA VAL A 131 -12.52 -0.38 2.69
C VAL A 131 -13.73 -0.75 3.56
N LEU A 132 -14.60 -1.66 3.11
CA LEU A 132 -15.68 -2.18 3.94
C LEU A 132 -15.16 -3.06 5.08
N ALA A 133 -14.12 -3.85 4.83
CA ALA A 133 -13.46 -4.62 5.87
C ALA A 133 -12.81 -3.71 6.92
N GLU A 134 -12.19 -2.61 6.49
CA GLU A 134 -11.64 -1.62 7.41
C GLU A 134 -12.73 -0.90 8.22
N ALA A 135 -13.84 -0.52 7.59
CA ALA A 135 -15.01 0.02 8.28
C ALA A 135 -15.51 -0.97 9.36
N LYS A 136 -15.60 -2.27 9.02
CA LYS A 136 -15.99 -3.31 9.98
C LYS A 136 -14.97 -3.49 11.11
N ARG A 137 -13.67 -3.39 10.83
CA ARG A 137 -12.61 -3.44 11.86
C ARG A 137 -12.82 -2.35 12.89
N ILE A 138 -13.11 -1.13 12.43
CA ILE A 138 -13.38 0.03 13.27
C ILE A 138 -14.66 -0.19 14.09
N GLU A 139 -15.76 -0.64 13.47
CA GLU A 139 -17.02 -0.97 14.14
C GLU A 139 -16.82 -1.97 15.30
N LEU A 140 -15.99 -2.99 15.09
CA LEU A 140 -15.70 -4.03 16.08
C LEU A 140 -14.59 -3.67 17.08
N ASN A 141 -14.07 -2.44 17.04
CA ASN A 141 -12.95 -1.96 17.86
C ASN A 141 -11.71 -2.87 17.80
N LYS A 142 -11.44 -3.48 16.64
CA LYS A 142 -10.24 -4.29 16.43
C LYS A 142 -9.07 -3.39 16.09
N LYS A 143 -7.84 -3.77 16.41
CA LYS A 143 -6.64 -2.95 16.11
C LYS A 143 -6.08 -3.23 14.72
N HIS A 144 -6.24 -4.47 14.27
CA HIS A 144 -5.59 -4.97 13.07
C HIS A 144 -6.56 -5.69 12.15
N ILE A 145 -6.20 -5.77 10.87
CA ILE A 145 -6.87 -6.59 9.88
C ILE A 145 -5.87 -7.59 9.27
N HIS A 146 -6.30 -8.83 9.11
CA HIS A 146 -5.58 -9.84 8.35
C HIS A 146 -6.44 -10.24 7.15
N PHE A 147 -5.98 -9.94 5.94
CA PHE A 147 -6.69 -10.32 4.73
C PHE A 147 -6.37 -11.76 4.34
N ILE A 148 -7.40 -12.57 4.08
CA ILE A 148 -7.23 -13.95 3.64
C ILE A 148 -7.86 -14.10 2.25
N VAL A 149 -7.04 -14.30 1.24
CA VAL A 149 -7.49 -14.62 -0.11
C VAL A 149 -7.72 -16.12 -0.22
N VAL A 150 -8.97 -16.50 -0.44
CA VAL A 150 -9.39 -17.90 -0.55
C VAL A 150 -9.51 -18.25 -2.04
N PRO A 151 -8.77 -19.26 -2.54
CA PRO A 151 -8.82 -19.62 -3.96
C PRO A 151 -10.14 -20.30 -4.36
N LYS A 152 -10.35 -20.45 -5.66
CA LYS A 152 -11.39 -21.35 -6.19
C LYS A 152 -11.06 -22.83 -5.93
N ARG A 153 -9.77 -23.16 -5.86
CA ARG A 153 -9.24 -24.51 -5.70
C ARG A 153 -9.58 -25.09 -4.33
N ASN A 154 -9.94 -26.36 -4.32
CA ASN A 154 -10.23 -27.16 -3.14
C ASN A 154 -9.46 -28.49 -3.21
N PHE A 155 -9.35 -29.19 -2.09
CA PHE A 155 -8.78 -30.54 -2.07
C PHE A 155 -9.78 -31.58 -2.59
N GLN A 156 -11.07 -31.29 -2.47
CA GLN A 156 -12.15 -32.14 -2.96
C GLN A 156 -12.56 -31.72 -4.38
N GLN A 157 -12.46 -32.61 -5.37
CA GLN A 157 -12.66 -32.32 -6.81
C GLN A 157 -14.08 -31.83 -7.19
N HIS A 158 -14.44 -30.59 -6.80
CA HIS A 158 -15.65 -29.93 -7.29
C HIS A 158 -15.34 -29.13 -8.56
N ILE A 159 -16.29 -29.13 -9.50
CA ILE A 159 -16.17 -28.34 -10.73
C ILE A 159 -16.15 -26.85 -10.37
N ARG A 160 -15.04 -26.19 -10.68
CA ARG A 160 -14.85 -24.73 -10.54
C ARG A 160 -14.19 -24.22 -11.81
N LEU A 161 -14.74 -23.14 -12.36
CA LEU A 161 -14.30 -22.57 -13.64
C LEU A 161 -13.75 -21.16 -13.47
N TYR A 162 -12.69 -20.89 -14.21
CA TYR A 162 -12.10 -19.59 -14.40
C TYR A 162 -12.76 -18.92 -15.62
N ALA A 163 -13.92 -18.29 -15.40
CA ALA A 163 -14.75 -17.76 -16.48
C ALA A 163 -14.26 -16.45 -17.12
N VAL A 164 -13.38 -15.71 -16.43
CA VAL A 164 -12.96 -14.35 -16.85
C VAL A 164 -11.46 -14.28 -17.16
N HIS A 165 -10.63 -14.88 -16.31
CA HIS A 165 -9.18 -14.85 -16.40
C HIS A 165 -8.64 -16.26 -16.20
N ALA A 166 -7.62 -16.66 -16.96
CA ALA A 166 -6.93 -17.93 -16.77
C ALA A 166 -6.30 -18.04 -15.36
N GLU A 167 -6.01 -19.25 -14.90
CA GLU A 167 -5.53 -19.50 -13.53
C GLU A 167 -4.21 -18.78 -13.22
N ASP A 168 -3.27 -18.79 -14.16
CA ASP A 168 -2.00 -18.08 -14.07
C ASP A 168 -2.21 -16.56 -13.98
N ASP A 169 -3.11 -16.00 -14.79
CA ASP A 169 -3.48 -14.59 -14.73
C ASP A 169 -4.16 -14.23 -13.39
N VAL A 170 -5.01 -15.11 -12.84
CA VAL A 170 -5.59 -14.91 -11.50
C VAL A 170 -4.50 -14.88 -10.44
N ASN A 171 -3.56 -15.83 -10.45
CA ASN A 171 -2.46 -15.85 -9.48
C ASN A 171 -1.59 -14.59 -9.61
N TRP A 172 -1.31 -14.15 -10.83
CA TRP A 172 -0.58 -12.91 -11.09
C TRP A 172 -1.31 -11.71 -10.49
N ARG A 173 -2.62 -11.59 -10.74
CA ARG A 173 -3.48 -10.52 -10.21
C ARG A 173 -3.61 -10.56 -8.69
N VAL A 174 -3.64 -11.74 -8.05
CA VAL A 174 -3.61 -11.81 -6.58
C VAL A 174 -2.33 -11.14 -6.05
N ASN A 175 -1.18 -11.46 -6.65
CA ASN A 175 0.11 -10.95 -6.18
C ASN A 175 0.37 -9.48 -6.52
N HIS A 176 -0.16 -8.98 -7.64
CA HIS A 176 0.14 -7.62 -8.12
C HIS A 176 -1.03 -6.64 -7.98
N ILE A 177 -2.26 -7.13 -7.77
CA ILE A 177 -3.45 -6.32 -7.54
C ILE A 177 -3.96 -6.49 -6.12
N LEU A 178 -4.36 -7.69 -5.71
CA LEU A 178 -5.03 -7.86 -4.42
C LEU A 178 -4.10 -7.60 -3.23
N ASN A 179 -2.95 -8.27 -3.18
CA ASN A 179 -2.04 -8.14 -2.05
C ASN A 179 -1.56 -6.69 -1.85
N PRO A 180 -1.07 -5.99 -2.90
CA PRO A 180 -0.60 -4.61 -2.74
C PRO A 180 -1.73 -3.63 -2.43
N LEU A 181 -2.95 -3.88 -2.93
CA LEU A 181 -4.14 -3.10 -2.57
C LEU A 181 -4.50 -3.27 -1.09
N PHE A 182 -4.49 -4.49 -0.57
CA PHE A 182 -4.75 -4.74 0.86
C PHE A 182 -3.66 -4.16 1.75
N GLN A 183 -2.40 -4.13 1.30
CA GLN A 183 -1.31 -3.42 2.00
C GLN A 183 -1.55 -1.91 2.10
N CYS A 184 -2.39 -1.32 1.25
CA CYS A 184 -2.76 0.09 1.35
C CYS A 184 -3.76 0.38 2.49
N ILE A 185 -4.26 -0.65 3.19
CA ILE A 185 -5.02 -0.46 4.43
C ILE A 185 -4.04 -0.45 5.61
N LYS A 186 -3.89 0.70 6.27
CA LYS A 186 -2.88 0.93 7.32
C LYS A 186 -2.95 -0.05 8.50
N SER A 187 -4.13 -0.56 8.82
CA SER A 187 -4.34 -1.52 9.91
C SER A 187 -3.92 -2.95 9.56
N THR A 188 -3.46 -3.20 8.33
CA THR A 188 -3.10 -4.54 7.86
C THR A 188 -1.87 -5.07 8.56
N THR A 189 -2.01 -6.20 9.25
CA THR A 189 -0.89 -6.94 9.86
C THR A 189 -0.43 -8.12 9.03
N GLY A 190 -1.25 -8.60 8.09
CA GLY A 190 -0.91 -9.76 7.29
C GLY A 190 -1.87 -9.99 6.14
N ILE A 191 -1.36 -10.67 5.11
CA ILE A 191 -2.14 -11.12 3.97
C ILE A 191 -1.74 -12.58 3.71
N SER A 192 -2.73 -13.46 3.66
CA SER A 192 -2.53 -14.87 3.34
C SER A 192 -3.26 -15.22 2.05
N TYR A 193 -2.55 -15.83 1.11
CA TYR A 193 -3.18 -16.49 -0.04
C TYR A 193 -3.11 -18.00 0.19
N LEU A 194 -4.27 -18.65 0.28
CA LEU A 194 -4.34 -20.09 0.59
C LEU A 194 -4.10 -20.93 -0.67
N ASN A 195 -3.61 -22.15 -0.48
CA ASN A 195 -3.49 -23.12 -1.58
C ASN A 195 -4.85 -23.77 -1.91
N ALA A 196 -5.68 -23.94 -0.88
CA ALA A 196 -7.00 -24.52 -1.00
C ALA A 196 -7.96 -23.89 0.04
N ARG A 197 -9.26 -23.94 -0.26
CA ARG A 197 -10.31 -23.36 0.59
C ARG A 197 -10.33 -23.94 2.01
N GLU A 198 -10.08 -25.25 2.12
CA GLU A 198 -10.16 -26.00 3.36
C GLU A 198 -9.10 -25.57 4.41
N GLU A 199 -7.99 -24.95 3.97
CA GLU A 199 -6.95 -24.43 4.88
C GLU A 199 -7.46 -23.30 5.79
N LEU A 200 -8.55 -22.63 5.42
CA LEU A 200 -9.11 -21.52 6.18
C LEU A 200 -9.50 -21.91 7.61
N GLN A 201 -9.97 -23.15 7.82
CA GLN A 201 -10.37 -23.63 9.15
C GLN A 201 -9.19 -23.61 10.15
N GLY A 202 -7.99 -23.95 9.67
CA GLY A 202 -6.77 -23.92 10.48
C GLY A 202 -6.35 -22.50 10.90
N ILE A 203 -6.76 -21.47 10.14
CA ILE A 203 -6.40 -20.07 10.40
C ILE A 203 -7.39 -19.40 11.34
N LEU A 204 -8.69 -19.47 11.02
CA LEU A 204 -9.72 -18.75 11.77
C LEU A 204 -9.88 -19.32 13.18
N GLY A 205 -9.86 -20.66 13.34
CA GLY A 205 -10.23 -21.29 14.61
C GLY A 205 -11.66 -20.92 15.03
N ASN A 206 -12.07 -21.29 16.25
CA ASN A 206 -13.49 -21.24 16.65
C ASN A 206 -14.04 -19.84 17.03
N ASN A 207 -13.17 -18.88 17.35
CA ASN A 207 -13.56 -17.55 17.89
C ASN A 207 -12.98 -16.38 17.07
N ALA A 208 -12.69 -16.57 15.78
CA ALA A 208 -12.22 -15.47 14.95
C ALA A 208 -13.32 -14.43 14.70
N ASN A 209 -12.95 -13.15 14.75
CA ASN A 209 -13.77 -12.09 14.18
C ASN A 209 -13.56 -12.16 12.67
N VAL A 210 -14.62 -12.42 11.91
CA VAL A 210 -14.54 -12.65 10.47
C VAL A 210 -15.38 -11.63 9.74
N PHE A 211 -14.83 -11.10 8.65
CA PHE A 211 -15.57 -10.31 7.68
C PHE A 211 -15.50 -11.00 6.32
N PRO A 212 -16.62 -11.18 5.59
CA PRO A 212 -18.00 -10.88 6.01
C PRO A 212 -18.51 -11.73 7.18
N ASP A 213 -19.45 -11.21 7.97
CA ASP A 213 -19.98 -11.83 9.20
C ASP A 213 -20.61 -13.23 8.95
N ASN A 214 -21.09 -13.47 7.72
CA ASN A 214 -21.76 -14.69 7.29
C ASN A 214 -20.90 -15.54 6.34
N PHE A 215 -19.57 -15.38 6.37
CA PHE A 215 -18.67 -16.17 5.54
C PHE A 215 -18.84 -17.67 5.82
N SER A 216 -18.99 -18.46 4.76
CA SER A 216 -19.02 -19.92 4.81
C SER A 216 -18.22 -20.50 3.64
N LEU A 217 -17.53 -21.61 3.87
CA LEU A 217 -16.81 -22.33 2.81
C LEU A 217 -17.75 -22.95 1.78
N GLU A 218 -18.99 -23.23 2.17
CA GLU A 218 -20.00 -23.91 1.35
C GLU A 218 -20.79 -22.96 0.45
N HIS A 219 -20.88 -21.67 0.83
CA HIS A 219 -21.74 -20.69 0.16
C HIS A 219 -20.92 -19.54 -0.42
N THR A 220 -21.16 -19.26 -1.70
CA THR A 220 -20.61 -18.07 -2.36
C THR A 220 -21.21 -16.81 -1.73
N GLN A 221 -20.33 -15.92 -1.29
CA GLN A 221 -20.76 -14.63 -0.74
C GLN A 221 -21.24 -13.71 -1.87
N PRO A 222 -22.28 -12.89 -1.64
CA PRO A 222 -22.64 -11.86 -2.60
C PRO A 222 -21.46 -10.89 -2.79
N PRO A 223 -21.25 -10.35 -4.00
CA PRO A 223 -20.22 -9.35 -4.22
C PRO A 223 -20.57 -8.10 -3.41
N MET A 224 -19.59 -7.56 -2.69
CA MET A 224 -19.72 -6.26 -2.03
C MET A 224 -19.33 -5.15 -3.00
N GLY A 225 -20.14 -4.09 -3.04
CA GLY A 225 -19.95 -2.99 -3.97
C GLY A 225 -20.33 -1.64 -3.39
N PHE A 226 -20.62 -0.70 -4.29
CA PHE A 226 -20.99 0.67 -3.90
C PHE A 226 -22.27 0.78 -3.04
N PRO A 227 -23.32 -0.06 -3.17
CA PRO A 227 -24.48 0.02 -2.28
C PRO A 227 -24.12 -0.13 -0.79
N GLU A 228 -23.21 -1.06 -0.47
CA GLU A 228 -22.71 -1.24 0.90
C GLU A 228 -21.88 -0.04 1.35
N ILE A 229 -21.03 0.51 0.47
CA ILE A 229 -20.24 1.73 0.72
C ILE A 229 -21.14 2.91 1.05
N ILE A 230 -22.18 3.14 0.24
CA ILE A 230 -23.16 4.19 0.43
C ILE A 230 -23.85 4.05 1.79
N THR A 231 -24.19 2.83 2.17
CA THR A 231 -24.81 2.54 3.47
C THR A 231 -23.90 2.94 4.63
N GLN A 232 -22.60 2.65 4.53
CA GLN A 232 -21.60 3.06 5.53
C GLN A 232 -21.46 4.59 5.58
N VAL A 233 -21.31 5.25 4.43
CA VAL A 233 -21.17 6.72 4.36
C VAL A 233 -22.40 7.43 4.94
N ARG A 234 -23.61 6.97 4.62
CA ARG A 234 -24.85 7.51 5.19
C ARG A 234 -24.97 7.30 6.70
N SER A 235 -24.26 6.31 7.24
CA SER A 235 -24.15 6.06 8.67
C SER A 235 -23.05 6.89 9.34
N GLY A 236 -22.40 7.80 8.59
CA GLY A 236 -21.33 8.66 9.09
C GLY A 236 -19.96 7.98 9.17
N VAL A 237 -19.81 6.79 8.58
CA VAL A 237 -18.54 6.06 8.54
C VAL A 237 -17.67 6.63 7.43
N ASP A 238 -16.45 7.03 7.80
CA ASP A 238 -15.40 7.36 6.84
C ASP A 238 -14.94 6.07 6.16
N ILE A 239 -14.75 6.12 4.84
CA ILE A 239 -14.43 4.96 3.99
C ILE A 239 -13.10 5.13 3.24
N ALA A 240 -12.50 6.30 3.32
CA ALA A 240 -11.31 6.62 2.55
C ALA A 240 -10.05 6.24 3.31
N HIS A 241 -9.83 4.92 3.35
CA HIS A 241 -8.78 4.27 4.14
C HIS A 241 -7.58 3.76 3.33
N LEU A 242 -7.55 4.00 2.01
CA LEU A 242 -6.39 3.65 1.20
C LEU A 242 -5.28 4.68 1.39
N GLU A 243 -4.13 4.20 1.85
CA GLU A 243 -2.92 4.97 2.05
C GLU A 243 -1.71 4.16 1.59
N ALA A 244 -0.83 4.76 0.78
CA ALA A 244 0.36 4.05 0.36
C ALA A 244 1.33 3.80 1.55
N PRO A 245 1.99 2.63 1.59
CA PRO A 245 3.11 2.39 2.48
C PRO A 245 4.23 3.43 2.34
N GLU A 246 4.95 3.69 3.43
CA GLU A 246 6.01 4.71 3.48
C GLU A 246 7.15 4.46 2.47
N THR A 247 7.45 3.20 2.15
CA THR A 247 8.41 2.86 1.10
C THR A 247 7.95 3.35 -0.28
N ALA A 248 6.70 3.11 -0.65
CA ALA A 248 6.12 3.54 -1.92
C ALA A 248 6.03 5.06 -2.01
N LYS A 249 5.63 5.71 -0.91
CA LYS A 249 5.66 7.18 -0.75
C LYS A 249 7.04 7.74 -1.06
N ARG A 250 8.09 7.23 -0.41
CA ARG A 250 9.49 7.66 -0.67
C ARG A 250 9.94 7.44 -2.10
N LEU A 251 9.56 6.33 -2.74
CA LEU A 251 9.90 6.07 -4.14
C LEU A 251 9.28 7.13 -5.07
N VAL A 252 8.01 7.44 -4.85
CA VAL A 252 7.31 8.48 -5.62
C VAL A 252 7.87 9.87 -5.32
N ASP A 253 8.12 10.20 -4.05
CA ASP A 253 8.69 11.50 -3.66
C ASP A 253 10.08 11.70 -4.30
N ASN A 254 10.92 10.66 -4.30
CA ASN A 254 12.19 10.70 -5.01
C ASN A 254 12.01 10.90 -6.51
N TYR A 255 11.07 10.20 -7.14
CA TYR A 255 10.79 10.38 -8.56
C TYR A 255 10.34 11.82 -8.87
N ILE A 256 9.40 12.38 -8.09
CA ILE A 256 8.88 13.73 -8.27
C ILE A 256 10.00 14.76 -8.09
N ASN A 257 10.78 14.66 -7.01
CA ASN A 257 11.88 15.59 -6.73
C ASN A 257 12.96 15.61 -7.82
N ASN A 258 13.21 14.48 -8.48
CA ASN A 258 14.25 14.38 -9.51
C ASN A 258 13.73 14.74 -10.93
N HIS A 259 12.44 14.54 -11.23
CA HIS A 259 11.92 14.70 -12.59
C HIS A 259 10.94 15.87 -12.73
N CYS A 260 10.12 16.14 -11.72
CA CYS A 260 9.02 17.10 -11.81
C CYS A 260 9.44 18.53 -11.41
N LYS A 261 10.57 18.70 -10.72
CA LYS A 261 11.02 20.00 -10.17
C LYS A 261 9.90 20.63 -9.31
N ASP A 262 9.66 21.94 -9.44
CA ASP A 262 8.62 22.68 -8.72
C ASP A 262 7.23 22.62 -9.41
N LYS A 263 7.05 21.74 -10.41
CA LYS A 263 5.80 21.64 -11.18
C LYS A 263 4.78 20.77 -10.46
N GLN A 264 3.51 21.12 -10.66
CA GLN A 264 2.38 20.34 -10.13
C GLN A 264 2.14 19.09 -10.98
N VAL A 265 2.19 17.92 -10.35
CA VAL A 265 2.00 16.64 -11.05
C VAL A 265 0.53 16.44 -11.42
N ILE A 266 0.26 16.17 -12.69
CA ILE A 266 -1.05 15.73 -13.18
C ILE A 266 -0.90 14.29 -13.66
N THR A 267 -1.72 13.37 -13.17
CA THR A 267 -1.72 12.00 -13.69
C THR A 267 -2.89 11.76 -14.62
N ILE A 268 -2.68 10.99 -15.69
CA ILE A 268 -3.74 10.53 -16.58
C ILE A 268 -3.73 9.01 -16.58
N THR A 269 -4.72 8.41 -15.94
CA THR A 269 -4.89 6.95 -15.94
C THR A 269 -5.68 6.53 -17.15
N MET A 270 -4.99 5.93 -18.12
CA MET A 270 -5.59 5.49 -19.36
C MET A 270 -6.20 4.09 -19.24
N ARG A 271 -7.27 3.85 -19.99
CA ARG A 271 -7.81 2.51 -20.20
C ARG A 271 -7.47 2.03 -21.61
N GLU A 272 -6.86 0.84 -21.69
CA GLU A 272 -6.36 0.28 -22.94
C GLU A 272 -6.70 -1.22 -23.02
N TYR A 273 -7.99 -1.53 -22.92
CA TYR A 273 -8.49 -2.89 -22.80
C TYR A 273 -9.11 -3.39 -24.11
N SER A 274 -8.56 -4.49 -24.64
CA SER A 274 -8.94 -5.05 -25.94
C SER A 274 -10.34 -5.65 -25.99
N MET A 275 -10.90 -6.14 -24.87
CA MET A 275 -12.23 -6.78 -24.90
C MET A 275 -13.39 -5.78 -24.92
N HIS A 276 -13.17 -4.51 -24.56
CA HIS A 276 -14.20 -3.47 -24.55
C HIS A 276 -13.61 -2.13 -24.99
N GLU A 277 -13.14 -2.05 -26.22
CA GLU A 277 -12.41 -0.89 -26.75
C GLU A 277 -13.24 0.41 -26.78
N GLN A 278 -14.55 0.31 -26.92
CA GLN A 278 -15.47 1.46 -26.87
C GLN A 278 -15.49 2.20 -25.53
N ARG A 279 -14.87 1.62 -24.50
CA ARG A 279 -14.66 2.23 -23.19
C ARG A 279 -13.24 2.75 -23.00
N ASN A 280 -12.33 2.61 -23.97
CA ASN A 280 -10.94 3.04 -23.83
C ASN A 280 -10.82 4.56 -23.85
N SER A 281 -9.71 5.04 -23.31
CA SER A 281 -9.41 6.46 -23.30
C SER A 281 -9.17 6.98 -24.72
N SER A 282 -9.61 8.21 -24.99
CA SER A 282 -9.42 8.92 -26.24
C SER A 282 -8.00 9.49 -26.35
N VAL A 283 -7.12 8.76 -27.05
CA VAL A 283 -5.74 9.18 -27.32
C VAL A 283 -5.69 10.56 -27.97
N ASP A 284 -6.57 10.82 -28.94
CA ASP A 284 -6.60 12.08 -29.69
C ASP A 284 -7.01 13.27 -28.82
N ALA A 285 -7.99 13.08 -27.92
CA ALA A 285 -8.42 14.14 -27.01
C ALA A 285 -7.32 14.50 -26.00
N TRP A 286 -6.68 13.49 -25.42
CA TRP A 286 -5.56 13.69 -24.50
C TRP A 286 -4.36 14.35 -25.18
N CYS A 287 -4.00 13.91 -26.38
CA CYS A 287 -2.90 14.52 -27.13
C CYS A 287 -3.15 16.01 -27.37
N LYS A 288 -4.36 16.39 -27.79
CA LYS A 288 -4.73 17.80 -28.01
C LYS A 288 -4.68 18.63 -26.73
N PHE A 289 -5.19 18.08 -25.61
CA PHE A 289 -5.16 18.75 -24.32
C PHE A 289 -3.73 18.96 -23.83
N LEU A 290 -2.91 17.90 -23.85
CA LEU A 290 -1.53 17.93 -23.37
C LEU A 290 -0.64 18.86 -24.19
N ALA A 291 -0.90 19.01 -25.49
CA ALA A 291 -0.21 19.98 -26.35
C ALA A 291 -0.47 21.45 -25.97
N GLN A 292 -1.51 21.73 -25.17
CA GLN A 292 -1.86 23.08 -24.71
C GLN A 292 -1.68 23.28 -23.20
N LEU A 293 -1.30 22.23 -22.48
CA LEU A 293 -1.08 22.30 -21.04
C LEU A 293 0.12 23.22 -20.77
N ASP A 294 -0.01 24.12 -19.79
CA ASP A 294 1.11 24.95 -19.34
C ASP A 294 2.15 24.05 -18.66
N THR A 295 3.16 23.65 -19.42
CA THR A 295 4.22 22.77 -18.94
C THR A 295 5.22 23.48 -18.03
N ASP A 296 5.17 24.80 -17.88
CA ASP A 296 5.99 25.50 -16.87
C ASP A 296 5.38 25.36 -15.49
N LYS A 297 4.05 25.21 -15.42
CA LYS A 297 3.30 24.98 -14.17
C LYS A 297 3.05 23.50 -13.87
N TYR A 298 2.75 22.70 -14.90
CA TYR A 298 2.28 21.32 -14.75
C TYR A 298 3.25 20.29 -15.32
N TYR A 299 3.29 19.11 -14.68
CA TYR A 299 4.04 17.96 -15.15
C TYR A 299 3.09 16.77 -15.40
N PRO A 300 2.67 16.53 -16.65
CA PRO A 300 1.76 15.44 -16.98
C PRO A 300 2.48 14.08 -16.96
N ILE A 301 1.86 13.09 -16.33
CA ILE A 301 2.32 11.70 -16.27
C ILE A 301 1.20 10.78 -16.74
N ILE A 302 1.48 9.94 -17.73
CA ILE A 302 0.55 8.89 -18.18
C ILE A 302 0.78 7.61 -17.39
N ILE A 303 -0.30 7.09 -16.82
CA ILE A 303 -0.34 5.77 -16.18
C ILE A 303 -1.16 4.86 -17.11
N ARG A 304 -0.46 3.96 -17.80
CA ARG A 304 -1.06 3.03 -18.74
C ARG A 304 -1.80 1.88 -18.06
N ASP A 305 -2.62 1.18 -18.83
CA ASP A 305 -3.18 -0.11 -18.40
C ASP A 305 -2.03 -1.06 -18.05
N THR A 306 -2.23 -1.89 -17.02
CA THR A 306 -1.21 -2.79 -16.48
C THR A 306 -0.60 -3.69 -17.57
N TYR A 307 -1.42 -4.25 -18.46
CA TYR A 307 -0.92 -5.14 -19.53
C TYR A 307 -0.30 -4.38 -20.71
N GLN A 308 -0.41 -3.06 -20.75
CA GLN A 308 0.19 -2.19 -21.76
C GLN A 308 1.41 -1.43 -21.23
N ALA A 309 1.77 -1.59 -19.95
CA ALA A 309 2.84 -0.85 -19.30
C ALA A 309 4.22 -1.04 -19.94
N THR A 310 4.43 -2.16 -20.66
CA THR A 310 5.71 -2.53 -21.29
C THR A 310 5.68 -2.47 -22.82
N THR A 311 4.56 -2.06 -23.41
CA THR A 311 4.44 -1.86 -24.86
C THR A 311 4.69 -0.40 -25.21
N PRO A 312 4.99 -0.06 -26.48
CA PRO A 312 5.01 1.34 -26.91
C PRO A 312 3.63 2.00 -26.72
N ILE A 313 3.62 3.26 -26.28
CA ILE A 313 2.43 4.11 -26.32
C ILE A 313 2.21 4.62 -27.75
N ALA A 314 0.99 5.12 -28.05
CA ALA A 314 0.72 5.81 -29.30
C ALA A 314 1.75 6.92 -29.57
N GLU A 315 2.24 7.03 -30.80
CA GLU A 315 3.29 7.98 -31.19
C GLU A 315 2.96 9.42 -30.81
N SER A 316 1.69 9.82 -30.92
CA SER A 316 1.18 11.13 -30.52
C SER A 316 1.34 11.46 -29.04
N LEU A 317 1.53 10.46 -28.17
CA LEU A 317 1.76 10.60 -26.73
C LEU A 317 3.18 10.21 -26.31
N SER A 318 4.04 9.81 -27.25
CA SER A 318 5.39 9.28 -26.95
C SER A 318 6.34 10.29 -26.29
N HIS A 319 6.04 11.58 -26.41
CA HIS A 319 6.79 12.68 -25.81
C HIS A 319 6.32 13.02 -24.38
N ILE A 320 5.23 12.40 -23.92
CA ILE A 320 4.70 12.59 -22.57
C ILE A 320 5.31 11.54 -21.66
N GLU A 321 5.69 11.96 -20.46
CA GLU A 321 6.28 11.06 -19.46
C GLU A 321 5.28 9.95 -19.08
N GLN A 322 5.78 8.71 -19.09
CA GLN A 322 5.04 7.54 -18.64
C GLN A 322 5.63 7.08 -17.30
N PHE A 323 4.80 6.51 -16.43
CA PHE A 323 5.29 5.92 -15.19
C PHE A 323 4.88 4.43 -15.06
N PRO A 324 5.57 3.51 -15.75
CA PRO A 324 5.23 2.08 -15.76
C PRO A 324 5.20 1.43 -14.38
N LEU A 325 5.98 1.94 -13.43
CA LEU A 325 5.95 1.44 -12.05
C LEU A 325 4.57 1.64 -11.41
N ALA A 326 3.93 2.79 -11.63
CA ALA A 326 2.55 3.02 -11.19
C ALA A 326 1.54 2.18 -11.99
N SER A 327 1.87 1.74 -13.20
CA SER A 327 1.02 0.80 -13.94
C SER A 327 1.02 -0.61 -13.33
N MET A 328 2.15 -1.04 -12.76
CA MET A 328 2.43 -2.41 -12.31
C MET A 328 2.35 -2.62 -10.79
N ASP A 329 2.56 -1.58 -9.99
CA ASP A 329 2.55 -1.63 -8.52
C ASP A 329 1.48 -0.69 -7.96
N ILE A 330 0.48 -1.26 -7.29
CA ILE A 330 -0.63 -0.49 -6.72
C ILE A 330 -0.18 0.43 -5.59
N THR A 331 0.78 0.02 -4.76
CA THR A 331 1.26 0.87 -3.66
C THR A 331 1.92 2.13 -4.20
N VAL A 332 2.69 2.00 -5.28
CA VAL A 332 3.28 3.14 -6.00
C VAL A 332 2.21 3.97 -6.69
N ARG A 333 1.21 3.33 -7.31
CA ARG A 333 0.08 4.04 -7.93
C ARG A 333 -0.68 4.89 -6.91
N VAL A 334 -1.02 4.33 -5.75
CA VAL A 334 -1.70 5.05 -4.66
C VAL A 334 -0.82 6.19 -4.16
N ALA A 335 0.48 5.97 -3.98
CA ALA A 335 1.41 7.04 -3.58
C ALA A 335 1.40 8.18 -4.61
N LEU A 336 1.50 7.87 -5.89
CA LEU A 336 1.46 8.88 -6.95
C LEU A 336 0.13 9.65 -6.96
N TYR A 337 -1.00 8.96 -6.80
CA TYR A 337 -2.30 9.60 -6.69
C TYR A 337 -2.41 10.54 -5.48
N GLN A 338 -1.75 10.22 -4.37
CA GLN A 338 -1.69 11.07 -3.17
C GLN A 338 -0.85 12.34 -3.37
N ARG A 339 0.19 12.30 -4.24
CA ARG A 339 1.06 13.45 -4.52
C ARG A 339 0.56 14.32 -5.67
N ALA A 340 -0.27 13.76 -6.55
CA ALA A 340 -0.76 14.49 -7.71
C ALA A 340 -1.62 15.69 -7.31
N PHE A 341 -1.39 16.82 -7.98
CA PHE A 341 -2.28 17.97 -7.93
C PHE A 341 -3.67 17.60 -8.45
N LEU A 342 -3.73 16.78 -9.50
CA LEU A 342 -4.96 16.30 -10.09
C LEU A 342 -4.77 14.95 -10.77
N ASN A 343 -5.72 14.04 -10.53
CA ASN A 343 -5.78 12.72 -11.15
C ASN A 343 -6.94 12.64 -12.15
N PHE A 344 -6.63 12.45 -13.44
CA PHE A 344 -7.62 12.20 -14.48
C PHE A 344 -7.81 10.72 -14.75
N SER A 345 -9.05 10.32 -15.05
CA SER A 345 -9.34 9.00 -15.60
C SER A 345 -10.73 9.01 -16.26
N ILE A 346 -11.03 7.92 -16.97
CA ILE A 346 -12.40 7.45 -17.23
C ILE A 346 -12.76 6.35 -16.21
N PRO A 347 -13.96 5.72 -16.24
CA PRO A 347 -14.31 4.69 -15.27
C PRO A 347 -13.53 3.41 -15.57
N THR A 348 -12.48 3.19 -14.78
CA THR A 348 -11.60 2.02 -14.78
C THR A 348 -11.53 1.44 -13.37
N GLY A 349 -11.04 0.21 -13.24
CA GLY A 349 -10.79 -0.39 -11.93
C GLY A 349 -9.90 0.51 -11.04
N PRO A 350 -8.71 0.94 -11.50
CA PRO A 350 -7.86 1.83 -10.72
C PRO A 350 -8.48 3.18 -10.36
N ALA A 351 -9.35 3.74 -11.21
CA ALA A 351 -9.99 5.03 -10.96
C ALA A 351 -10.95 5.01 -9.77
N TYR A 352 -11.52 3.85 -9.43
CA TYR A 352 -12.37 3.72 -8.25
C TYR A 352 -11.61 3.97 -6.94
N MET A 353 -10.31 3.70 -6.91
CA MET A 353 -9.48 3.97 -5.74
C MET A 353 -9.45 5.46 -5.37
N PHE A 354 -9.68 6.37 -6.33
CA PHE A 354 -9.66 7.83 -6.05
C PHE A 354 -10.56 8.21 -4.88
N TYR A 355 -11.76 7.64 -4.80
CA TYR A 355 -12.73 7.96 -3.75
C TYR A 355 -12.29 7.50 -2.36
N PHE A 356 -11.32 6.59 -2.29
CA PHE A 356 -10.90 5.95 -1.05
C PHE A 356 -9.49 6.37 -0.61
N ILE A 357 -8.82 7.25 -1.36
CA ILE A 357 -7.46 7.75 -1.07
C ILE A 357 -7.53 9.18 -0.52
N LYS A 358 -6.69 9.48 0.48
CA LYS A 358 -6.54 10.84 1.04
C LYS A 358 -5.09 11.34 1.01
N PRO A 359 -4.85 12.59 0.55
CA PRO A 359 -5.69 13.34 -0.38
C PRO A 359 -5.71 12.66 -1.77
N CYS A 360 -6.73 12.91 -2.59
CA CYS A 360 -6.75 12.48 -3.99
C CYS A 360 -7.69 13.35 -4.84
N PRO A 361 -7.28 14.57 -5.21
CA PRO A 361 -8.04 15.39 -6.14
C PRO A 361 -8.14 14.68 -7.49
N SER A 362 -9.33 14.56 -8.04
CA SER A 362 -9.56 13.76 -9.25
C SER A 362 -10.72 14.26 -10.09
N ILE A 363 -10.64 13.98 -11.39
CA ILE A 363 -11.74 14.11 -12.34
C ILE A 363 -11.90 12.78 -13.06
N VAL A 364 -13.07 12.17 -12.93
CA VAL A 364 -13.47 10.98 -13.66
C VAL A 364 -14.50 11.35 -14.71
N PHE A 365 -14.14 11.29 -16.00
CA PHE A 365 -15.09 11.45 -17.09
C PHE A 365 -15.99 10.22 -17.14
N ARG A 366 -17.30 10.41 -17.25
CA ARG A 366 -18.26 9.31 -17.26
C ARG A 366 -19.35 9.58 -18.26
N THR A 367 -19.67 8.57 -19.05
CA THR A 367 -20.83 8.54 -19.93
C THR A 367 -21.68 7.31 -19.72
N PHE A 368 -22.90 7.37 -20.22
CA PHE A 368 -23.76 6.21 -20.31
C PHE A 368 -23.74 5.66 -21.73
N ASN A 369 -23.71 4.35 -21.81
CA ASN A 369 -23.94 3.63 -23.04
C ASN A 369 -24.85 2.45 -22.73
N ASP A 370 -26.15 2.62 -23.00
CA ASP A 370 -27.17 1.60 -22.73
C ASP A 370 -27.04 0.36 -23.62
N ALA A 371 -26.27 0.43 -24.72
CA ALA A 371 -25.92 -0.73 -25.52
C ALA A 371 -24.83 -1.60 -24.85
N HIS A 372 -24.18 -1.10 -23.78
CA HIS A 372 -23.12 -1.82 -23.09
C HIS A 372 -23.46 -2.04 -21.61
N PHE A 373 -23.57 -3.31 -21.20
CA PHE A 373 -24.09 -3.73 -19.90
C PHE A 373 -23.40 -3.05 -18.69
N ALA A 374 -22.08 -2.82 -18.75
CA ALA A 374 -21.32 -2.25 -17.64
C ALA A 374 -21.43 -0.72 -17.53
N THR A 375 -21.92 -0.04 -18.56
CA THR A 375 -22.00 1.42 -18.66
C THR A 375 -23.41 1.90 -18.95
N SER A 376 -24.40 1.00 -18.96
CA SER A 376 -25.81 1.39 -19.00
C SER A 376 -26.16 2.26 -17.81
N LYS A 377 -27.12 3.16 -17.99
CA LYS A 377 -27.58 4.04 -16.92
C LYS A 377 -27.99 3.25 -15.67
N VAL A 378 -28.75 2.18 -15.86
CA VAL A 378 -29.21 1.31 -14.75
C VAL A 378 -28.04 0.72 -13.95
N THR A 379 -27.02 0.18 -14.63
CA THR A 379 -25.86 -0.41 -13.94
C THR A 379 -25.06 0.65 -13.19
N VAL A 380 -24.88 1.82 -13.79
CA VAL A 380 -24.07 2.91 -13.21
C VAL A 380 -24.79 3.55 -12.02
N GLU A 381 -26.11 3.77 -12.11
CA GLU A 381 -26.92 4.29 -10.99
C GLU A 381 -27.01 3.31 -9.82
N LYS A 382 -27.07 1.99 -10.09
CA LYS A 382 -26.91 0.96 -9.03
C LYS A 382 -25.57 1.06 -8.30
N GLY A 383 -24.54 1.57 -8.97
CA GLY A 383 -23.23 1.87 -8.38
C GLY A 383 -23.16 3.20 -7.63
N GLY A 384 -24.29 3.91 -7.45
CA GLY A 384 -24.32 5.21 -6.76
C GLY A 384 -23.85 6.40 -7.58
N PHE A 385 -23.72 6.25 -8.90
CA PHE A 385 -23.37 7.33 -9.82
C PHE A 385 -24.62 7.80 -10.57
N PHE A 386 -25.22 8.90 -10.09
CA PHE A 386 -26.42 9.49 -10.69
C PHE A 386 -26.06 10.62 -11.65
N PHE A 387 -26.73 10.66 -12.81
CA PHE A 387 -26.46 11.64 -13.86
C PHE A 387 -26.41 13.07 -13.33
N GLU A 388 -25.42 13.86 -13.77
CA GLU A 388 -25.15 15.24 -13.36
C GLU A 388 -24.93 15.45 -11.85
N GLN A 389 -24.83 14.38 -11.07
CA GLN A 389 -24.56 14.42 -9.64
C GLN A 389 -23.14 13.95 -9.35
N GLN A 390 -22.63 14.41 -8.21
CA GLN A 390 -21.39 13.90 -7.64
C GLN A 390 -21.72 12.71 -6.73
N PRO A 391 -20.90 11.64 -6.72
CA PRO A 391 -21.18 10.47 -5.91
C PRO A 391 -21.18 10.84 -4.42
N GLU A 392 -22.18 10.38 -3.68
CA GLU A 392 -22.34 10.72 -2.25
C GLU A 392 -21.22 10.17 -1.37
N PHE A 393 -20.56 9.11 -1.83
CA PHE A 393 -19.43 8.48 -1.15
C PHE A 393 -18.07 9.11 -1.49
N ARG A 394 -18.01 10.21 -2.25
CA ARG A 394 -16.73 10.92 -2.42
C ARG A 394 -16.26 11.46 -1.08
N HIS A 395 -14.97 11.34 -0.81
CA HIS A 395 -14.40 11.83 0.42
C HIS A 395 -14.20 13.35 0.43
N HIS A 396 -13.92 13.96 -0.73
CA HIS A 396 -13.62 15.39 -0.83
C HIS A 396 -14.29 16.05 -2.04
N LYS A 397 -14.58 17.35 -1.95
CA LYS A 397 -15.18 18.14 -3.06
C LYS A 397 -14.34 18.17 -4.34
N ASN A 398 -13.03 17.96 -4.20
CA ASN A 398 -12.08 17.91 -5.30
C ASN A 398 -11.99 16.53 -5.97
N GLN A 399 -12.81 15.56 -5.55
CA GLN A 399 -13.09 14.33 -6.30
C GLN A 399 -14.37 14.57 -7.11
N ARG A 400 -14.22 14.66 -8.42
CA ARG A 400 -15.27 15.09 -9.35
C ARG A 400 -15.57 14.02 -10.38
N VAL A 401 -16.85 13.81 -10.64
CA VAL A 401 -17.32 13.15 -11.85
C VAL A 401 -17.68 14.25 -12.85
N PHE A 402 -17.14 14.15 -14.06
CA PHE A 402 -17.55 14.96 -15.20
C PHE A 402 -18.45 14.11 -16.10
N TRP A 403 -19.70 14.53 -16.29
CA TRP A 403 -20.67 13.79 -17.10
C TRP A 403 -20.55 14.20 -18.56
N GLY A 404 -19.86 13.38 -19.35
CA GLY A 404 -19.57 13.68 -20.75
C GLY A 404 -18.46 12.79 -21.30
N GLU A 405 -18.43 12.67 -22.62
CA GLU A 405 -17.38 11.91 -23.31
C GLU A 405 -16.01 12.57 -23.09
N GLU A 406 -14.96 11.77 -23.21
CA GLU A 406 -13.57 12.24 -23.14
C GLU A 406 -13.19 12.95 -24.45
N SER A 407 -13.85 14.07 -24.73
CA SER A 407 -13.51 14.98 -25.83
C SER A 407 -12.53 16.05 -25.35
N TYR A 408 -11.78 16.64 -26.29
CA TYR A 408 -10.83 17.70 -25.98
C TYR A 408 -11.50 18.89 -25.26
N GLU A 409 -12.68 19.31 -25.74
CA GLU A 409 -13.44 20.43 -25.19
C GLU A 409 -13.90 20.14 -23.75
N ASN A 410 -14.35 18.91 -23.50
CA ASN A 410 -14.77 18.47 -22.17
C ASN A 410 -13.59 18.39 -21.20
N ILE A 411 -12.42 17.89 -21.64
CA ILE A 411 -11.22 17.85 -20.80
C ILE A 411 -10.78 19.27 -20.41
N VAL A 412 -10.68 20.19 -21.38
CA VAL A 412 -10.32 21.59 -21.12
C VAL A 412 -11.31 22.25 -20.16
N SER A 413 -12.60 22.06 -20.38
CA SER A 413 -13.66 22.62 -19.52
C SER A 413 -13.57 22.08 -18.09
N ALA A 414 -13.42 20.76 -17.92
CA ALA A 414 -13.29 20.12 -16.62
C ALA A 414 -12.04 20.58 -15.86
N PHE A 415 -10.90 20.65 -16.55
CA PHE A 415 -9.64 21.12 -15.98
C PHE A 415 -9.72 22.58 -15.54
N SER A 416 -10.19 23.48 -16.41
CA SER A 416 -10.28 24.91 -16.13
C SER A 416 -11.23 25.20 -14.96
N SER A 417 -12.35 24.47 -14.89
CA SER A 417 -13.29 24.54 -13.77
C SER A 417 -12.65 24.10 -12.46
N PHE A 418 -11.91 22.99 -12.49
CA PHE A 418 -11.19 22.48 -11.32
C PHE A 418 -10.10 23.44 -10.85
N GLU A 419 -9.25 23.93 -11.75
CA GLU A 419 -8.14 24.83 -11.43
C GLU A 419 -8.65 26.12 -10.78
N LYS A 420 -9.72 26.70 -11.34
CA LYS A 420 -10.36 27.89 -10.78
C LYS A 420 -10.87 27.67 -9.36
N ASP A 421 -11.53 26.54 -9.11
CA ASP A 421 -12.06 26.24 -7.77
C ASP A 421 -10.95 25.94 -6.77
N PHE A 422 -9.93 25.17 -7.19
CA PHE A 422 -8.82 24.79 -6.34
C PHE A 422 -7.97 25.99 -5.91
N ALA A 423 -7.83 27.01 -6.76
CA ALA A 423 -7.13 28.25 -6.42
C ALA A 423 -7.85 29.10 -5.34
N ASN A 424 -9.13 28.82 -5.07
CA ASN A 424 -9.94 29.53 -4.08
C ASN A 424 -10.13 28.74 -2.76
N ASP A 425 -9.60 27.52 -2.69
CA ASP A 425 -9.61 26.63 -1.53
C ASP A 425 -8.31 26.74 -0.74
#